data_AF-A0A523J184-F1
#
_entry.id   AF-A0A523J184-F1
#
_cell.length_a   1.000
_cell.length_b   1.000
_cell.length_c   1.000
_cell.angle_alpha   90.00
_cell.angle_beta   90.00
_cell.angle_gamma   90.00
#
_symmetry.space_group_name_H-M   'P 1'
#
loop_
_entity.id
_entity.type
_entity.pdbx_description
1 polymer ?
#
loop_
_entity_poly.entity_id
_entity_poly.type
_entity_poly.pdbx_seq_one_letter_code
_entity_poly.pdbx_strand_id
1 'polypeptide(L)'
;MLSTHDDYPIHQTPDPINQPAISNRNFYDRYWFNGYARDGEFYFGIALGLYPNRRVMDAGFSIVKNGVQHSLHASRLAPDDPCETQVGPLRIEVVDPMRVIRVVIEKNETEIEGE
;
A
#
# COMPACT_ATOMS: atom_id res chain seq x y z
N MET A 1 10.47 -21.20 -6.90
CA MET A 1 11.30 -19.99 -6.99
C MET A 1 10.33 -18.83 -7.07
N LEU A 2 10.50 -17.79 -6.25
CA LEU A 2 9.57 -16.65 -6.22
C LEU A 2 9.89 -15.68 -7.37
N SER A 3 8.86 -15.08 -7.95
CA SER A 3 8.93 -14.13 -9.07
C SER A 3 8.76 -12.68 -8.59
N THR A 4 9.04 -11.71 -9.47
CA THR A 4 8.78 -10.28 -9.21
C THR A 4 7.32 -9.99 -8.88
N HIS A 5 6.39 -10.79 -9.43
CA HIS A 5 4.94 -10.59 -9.25
C HIS A 5 4.45 -11.05 -7.87
N ASP A 6 5.28 -11.79 -7.12
CA ASP A 6 4.90 -12.35 -5.84
C ASP A 6 4.85 -11.28 -4.72
N ASP A 7 5.46 -10.11 -4.94
CA ASP A 7 5.33 -8.93 -4.08
C ASP A 7 4.11 -8.07 -4.40
N TYR A 8 3.42 -8.33 -5.51
CA TYR A 8 2.23 -7.59 -5.92
C TYR A 8 0.96 -8.25 -5.38
N PRO A 9 -0.17 -7.51 -5.28
CA PRO A 9 -1.46 -8.05 -4.83
C PRO A 9 -2.10 -8.93 -5.93
N ILE A 10 -1.38 -9.99 -6.30
CA ILE A 10 -1.72 -10.91 -7.37
C ILE A 10 -1.87 -12.30 -6.76
N HIS A 11 -3.09 -12.83 -6.87
CA HIS A 11 -3.37 -14.24 -6.57
C HIS A 11 -3.73 -14.91 -7.88
N GLN A 12 -2.80 -15.71 -8.41
CA GLN A 12 -2.98 -16.37 -9.68
C GLN A 12 -4.22 -17.28 -9.68
N THR A 13 -5.02 -17.15 -10.74
CA THR A 13 -6.15 -18.02 -11.08
C THR A 13 -6.11 -18.35 -12.58
N PRO A 14 -7.03 -19.20 -13.08
CA PRO A 14 -7.23 -19.37 -14.53
C PRO A 14 -7.89 -18.15 -15.21
N ASP A 15 -8.42 -17.20 -14.43
CA ASP A 15 -9.08 -15.99 -14.92
C ASP A 15 -8.04 -14.89 -15.23
N PRO A 16 -8.44 -13.75 -15.84
CA PRO A 16 -7.54 -12.60 -16.00
C PRO A 16 -6.89 -12.16 -14.69
N ILE A 17 -5.67 -11.60 -14.76
CA ILE A 17 -4.81 -11.32 -13.59
C ILE A 17 -5.44 -10.39 -12.53
N ASN A 18 -6.42 -9.58 -12.94
CA ASN A 18 -7.15 -8.65 -12.08
C ASN A 18 -8.44 -9.23 -11.49
N GLN A 19 -8.75 -10.50 -11.78
CA GLN A 19 -9.95 -11.18 -11.31
C GLN A 19 -9.60 -12.16 -10.18
N PRO A 20 -10.12 -11.92 -8.96
CA PRO A 20 -9.92 -12.84 -7.85
C PRO A 20 -10.71 -14.14 -8.05
N ALA A 21 -10.23 -15.23 -7.44
CA ALA A 21 -10.86 -16.55 -7.54
C ALA A 21 -12.29 -16.61 -6.96
N ILE A 22 -12.63 -15.66 -6.08
CA ILE A 22 -13.91 -15.62 -5.38
C ILE A 22 -14.55 -14.24 -5.52
N SER A 23 -15.88 -14.24 -5.67
CA SER A 23 -16.71 -13.02 -5.71
C SER A 23 -17.02 -12.44 -4.33
N ASN A 24 -16.38 -12.95 -3.27
CA ASN A 24 -16.60 -12.46 -1.92
C ASN A 24 -16.19 -10.97 -1.84
N ARG A 25 -17.13 -10.11 -1.45
CA ARG A 25 -16.92 -8.67 -1.26
C ARG A 25 -15.76 -8.34 -0.30
N ASN A 26 -15.38 -9.29 0.56
CA ASN A 26 -14.30 -9.13 1.54
C ASN A 26 -12.94 -9.68 1.05
N PHE A 27 -12.81 -10.13 -0.20
CA PHE A 27 -11.50 -10.41 -0.78
C PHE A 27 -10.69 -9.12 -0.86
N TYR A 28 -9.45 -9.15 -0.39
CA TYR A 28 -8.52 -8.03 -0.44
C TYR A 28 -7.08 -8.52 -0.37
N ASP A 29 -6.18 -7.65 -0.82
CA ASP A 29 -4.74 -7.75 -0.59
C ASP A 29 -4.22 -6.47 0.05
N ARG A 30 -3.13 -6.59 0.82
CA ARG A 30 -2.59 -5.46 1.57
C ARG A 30 -1.08 -5.48 1.68
N TYR A 31 -0.53 -4.27 1.67
CA TYR A 31 0.77 -3.97 2.22
C TYR A 31 0.62 -3.38 3.61
N TRP A 32 1.53 -3.76 4.51
CA TRP A 32 1.64 -3.19 5.84
C TRP A 32 3.11 -3.03 6.19
N PHE A 33 3.51 -1.81 6.51
CA PHE A 33 4.84 -1.49 7.02
C PHE A 33 4.70 -0.68 8.30
N ASN A 34 5.68 -0.82 9.20
CA ASN A 34 5.80 0.04 10.35
C ASN A 34 7.25 0.18 10.77
N GLY A 35 7.53 1.23 11.51
CA GLY A 35 8.85 1.50 12.06
C GLY A 35 8.77 2.40 13.27
N TYR A 36 9.85 2.46 14.03
CA TYR A 36 9.97 3.32 15.20
C TYR A 36 11.42 3.72 15.42
N ALA A 37 11.62 4.88 16.02
CA ALA A 37 12.94 5.31 16.47
C ALA A 37 13.44 4.40 17.59
N ARG A 38 14.74 4.09 17.64
CA ARG A 38 15.32 3.22 18.67
C ARG A 38 15.14 3.75 20.10
N ASP A 39 15.05 5.07 20.23
CA ASP A 39 14.80 5.78 21.48
C ASP A 39 13.30 6.02 21.75
N GLY A 40 12.42 5.61 20.82
CA GLY A 40 10.98 5.80 20.92
C GLY A 40 10.48 7.20 20.59
N GLU A 41 11.30 8.08 20.00
CA GLU A 41 10.88 9.45 19.61
C GLU A 41 9.66 9.46 18.68
N PHE A 42 9.55 8.45 17.80
CA PHE A 42 8.41 8.29 16.92
C PHE A 42 8.08 6.82 16.63
N TYR A 43 6.84 6.60 16.22
CA TYR A 43 6.36 5.38 15.56
C TYR A 43 5.62 5.78 14.30
N PHE A 44 5.78 5.05 13.21
CA PHE A 44 4.97 5.21 12.01
C PHE A 44 4.41 3.87 11.52
N GLY A 45 3.28 3.97 10.80
CA GLY A 45 2.64 2.87 10.09
C GLY A 45 2.21 3.29 8.69
N ILE A 46 2.26 2.35 7.76
CA ILE A 46 1.91 2.52 6.36
C ILE A 46 1.03 1.35 5.96
N ALA A 47 -0.08 1.63 5.30
CA ALA A 47 -0.98 0.63 4.76
C ALA A 47 -1.37 0.99 3.33
N LEU A 48 -1.47 -0.03 2.48
CA LEU A 48 -2.19 0.05 1.21
C LEU A 48 -3.04 -1.20 1.09
N GLY A 49 -4.29 -1.05 0.65
CA GLY A 49 -5.20 -2.16 0.41
C GLY A 49 -5.84 -2.09 -0.97
N LEU A 50 -5.81 -3.21 -1.69
CA LEU A 50 -6.54 -3.41 -2.93
C LEU A 50 -7.79 -4.25 -2.64
N TYR A 51 -8.97 -3.75 -3.01
CA TYR A 51 -10.26 -4.40 -2.83
C TYR A 51 -10.98 -4.56 -4.18
N PRO A 52 -10.61 -5.56 -5.01
CA PRO A 52 -11.08 -5.66 -6.41
C PRO A 52 -12.61 -5.75 -6.52
N ASN A 53 -13.24 -6.59 -5.70
CA ASN A 53 -14.70 -6.79 -5.71
C ASN A 53 -15.49 -5.57 -5.19
N ARG A 54 -14.82 -4.63 -4.50
CA ARG A 54 -15.40 -3.33 -4.07
C ARG A 54 -14.98 -2.18 -4.98
N ARG A 55 -14.07 -2.43 -5.92
CA ARG A 55 -13.48 -1.45 -6.84
C ARG A 55 -12.80 -0.28 -6.13
N VAL A 56 -12.19 -0.51 -4.98
CA VAL A 56 -11.48 0.54 -4.23
C VAL A 56 -10.06 0.12 -3.93
N MET A 57 -9.15 1.08 -3.97
CA MET A 57 -7.80 0.97 -3.42
C MET A 57 -7.60 2.12 -2.43
N ASP A 58 -7.24 1.77 -1.20
CA ASP A 58 -7.05 2.73 -0.11
C ASP A 58 -5.59 2.71 0.35
N ALA A 59 -5.09 3.86 0.77
CA ALA A 59 -3.77 3.99 1.36
C ALA A 59 -3.80 4.90 2.59
N GLY A 60 -2.87 4.63 3.51
CA GLY A 60 -2.71 5.44 4.71
C GLY A 60 -1.26 5.47 5.17
N PHE A 61 -0.86 6.62 5.68
CA PHE A 61 0.36 6.82 6.45
C PHE A 61 -0.03 7.45 7.78
N SER A 62 0.59 7.02 8.87
CA SER A 62 0.43 7.69 10.15
C SER A 62 1.74 7.66 10.92
N ILE A 63 2.08 8.78 11.56
CA ILE A 63 3.22 8.91 12.44
C ILE A 63 2.79 9.55 13.75
N VAL A 64 3.22 8.97 14.87
CA VAL A 64 3.11 9.58 16.20
C VAL A 64 4.48 10.13 16.55
N LYS A 65 4.57 11.44 16.77
CA LYS A 65 5.81 12.14 17.16
C LYS A 65 5.45 13.26 18.14
N ASN A 66 6.25 13.43 19.21
CA ASN A 66 6.03 14.46 20.24
C ASN A 66 4.59 14.45 20.83
N GLY A 67 3.99 13.26 20.96
CA GLY A 67 2.62 13.10 21.47
C GLY A 67 1.50 13.49 20.51
N VAL A 68 1.82 13.83 19.25
CA VAL A 68 0.84 14.18 18.21
C VAL A 68 0.86 13.12 17.12
N GLN A 69 -0.33 12.69 16.68
CA GLN A 69 -0.49 11.80 15.54
C GLN A 69 -0.81 12.61 14.28
N HIS A 70 0.05 12.47 13.28
CA HIS A 70 -0.17 13.01 11.94
C HIS A 70 -0.56 11.86 11.02
N SER A 71 -1.59 12.04 10.22
CA SER A 71 -2.13 10.99 9.36
C SER A 71 -2.47 11.53 7.99
N LEU A 72 -2.11 10.75 6.97
CA LEU A 72 -2.51 10.93 5.58
C LEU A 72 -3.37 9.73 5.21
N HIS A 73 -4.52 10.00 4.58
CA HIS A 73 -5.41 8.98 4.03
C HIS A 73 -5.71 9.32 2.58
N ALA A 74 -5.64 8.34 1.72
CA ALA A 74 -5.97 8.48 0.30
C ALA A 74 -6.82 7.29 -0.15
N SER A 75 -7.70 7.53 -1.12
CA SER A 75 -8.57 6.50 -1.69
C SER A 75 -8.74 6.76 -3.18
N ARG A 76 -8.90 5.69 -3.96
CA ARG A 76 -9.18 5.76 -5.39
C ARG A 76 -9.95 4.53 -5.88
N LEU A 77 -10.38 4.59 -7.14
CA LEU A 77 -10.88 3.39 -7.84
C LEU A 77 -9.75 2.36 -7.96
N ALA A 78 -10.05 1.09 -7.69
CA ALA A 78 -9.09 0.02 -7.93
C ALA A 78 -8.64 0.01 -9.42
N PRO A 79 -7.34 -0.11 -9.71
CA PRO A 79 -6.84 -0.20 -11.07
C PRO A 79 -7.20 -1.51 -11.73
N ASP A 80 -7.12 -1.53 -13.06
CA ASP A 80 -7.19 -2.78 -13.83
C ASP A 80 -5.88 -3.58 -13.69
N ASP A 81 -4.73 -2.92 -13.58
CA ASP A 81 -3.44 -3.59 -13.34
C ASP A 81 -3.18 -3.69 -11.82
N PRO A 82 -3.15 -4.90 -11.23
CA PRO A 82 -2.85 -5.08 -9.81
C PRO A 82 -1.43 -4.62 -9.42
N CYS A 83 -0.53 -4.41 -10.38
CA CYS A 83 0.79 -3.84 -10.12
C CYS A 83 0.76 -2.31 -9.85
N GLU A 84 -0.35 -1.63 -10.11
CA GLU A 84 -0.47 -0.17 -9.96
C GLU A 84 -0.84 0.21 -8.52
N THR A 85 0.17 0.47 -7.69
CA THR A 85 0.03 0.71 -6.24
C THR A 85 -0.09 2.18 -5.84
N GLN A 86 -0.29 3.11 -6.78
CA GLN A 86 -0.41 4.53 -6.45
C GLN A 86 -1.82 4.86 -5.97
N VAL A 87 -1.93 5.58 -4.85
CA VAL A 87 -3.19 6.10 -4.29
C VAL A 87 -2.96 7.54 -3.82
N GLY A 88 -3.40 8.49 -4.64
CA GLY A 88 -3.09 9.91 -4.42
C GLY A 88 -1.57 10.12 -4.38
N PRO A 89 -1.03 10.78 -3.33
CA PRO A 89 0.41 11.01 -3.22
C PRO A 89 1.20 9.77 -2.75
N LEU A 90 0.54 8.72 -2.25
CA LEU A 90 1.22 7.53 -1.71
C LEU A 90 1.38 6.46 -2.78
N ARG A 91 2.59 5.88 -2.93
CA ARG A 91 2.81 4.69 -3.76
C ARG A 91 3.82 3.72 -3.14
N ILE A 92 3.71 2.44 -3.53
CA ILE A 92 4.62 1.37 -3.11
C ILE A 92 5.36 0.83 -4.32
N GLU A 93 6.69 0.91 -4.32
CA GLU A 93 7.53 0.42 -5.40
C GLU A 93 8.28 -0.85 -4.98
N VAL A 94 8.11 -1.93 -5.75
CA VAL A 94 8.97 -3.12 -5.64
C VAL A 94 10.25 -2.83 -6.43
N VAL A 95 11.32 -2.46 -5.74
CA VAL A 95 12.61 -2.05 -6.36
C VAL A 95 13.48 -3.27 -6.64
N ASP A 96 13.61 -4.14 -5.64
CA ASP A 96 14.29 -5.44 -5.73
C ASP A 96 13.38 -6.48 -5.07
N PRO A 97 12.80 -7.43 -5.84
CA PRO A 97 11.80 -8.36 -5.33
C PRO A 97 12.23 -9.05 -4.02
N MET A 98 11.35 -9.05 -3.03
CA MET A 98 11.51 -9.63 -1.71
C MET A 98 12.68 -9.07 -0.90
N ARG A 99 13.27 -7.93 -1.32
CA ARG A 99 14.49 -7.36 -0.71
C ARG A 99 14.37 -5.88 -0.44
N VAL A 100 13.90 -5.11 -1.42
CA VAL A 100 13.79 -3.66 -1.34
C VAL A 100 12.42 -3.23 -1.85
N ILE A 101 11.62 -2.71 -0.91
CA ILE A 101 10.40 -1.97 -1.20
C ILE A 101 10.64 -0.51 -0.82
N ARG A 102 10.26 0.41 -1.70
CA ARG A 102 10.24 1.85 -1.43
C ARG A 102 8.79 2.30 -1.23
N VAL A 103 8.55 3.17 -0.26
CA VAL A 103 7.26 3.83 -0.10
C VAL A 103 7.47 5.30 -0.34
N VAL A 104 6.77 5.87 -1.32
CA VAL A 104 6.90 7.29 -1.64
C VAL A 104 5.61 8.01 -1.26
N ILE A 105 5.73 9.16 -0.62
CA ILE A 105 4.67 10.14 -0.41
C ILE A 105 5.09 11.43 -1.11
N GLU A 106 4.46 11.73 -2.24
CA GLU A 106 4.72 12.94 -3.02
C GLU A 106 4.21 14.19 -2.30
N LYS A 107 4.75 15.35 -2.66
CA LYS A 107 4.29 16.65 -2.17
C LYS A 107 2.78 16.80 -2.32
N ASN A 108 2.11 17.15 -1.24
CA ASN A 108 0.65 17.28 -1.19
C ASN A 108 0.21 18.33 -0.15
N GLU A 109 -1.09 18.53 -0.02
CA GLU A 109 -1.69 19.54 0.85
C GLU A 109 -1.62 19.25 2.36
N THR A 110 -1.25 18.02 2.75
CA THR A 110 -1.14 17.61 4.16
C THR A 110 0.23 17.87 4.78
N GLU A 111 1.19 18.40 4.00
CA GLU A 111 2.58 18.64 4.40
C GLU A 111 3.37 17.38 4.80
N ILE A 112 2.81 16.19 4.60
CA ILE A 112 3.47 14.90 4.77
C ILE A 112 4.05 14.48 3.42
N GLU A 113 5.37 14.37 3.30
CA GLU A 113 6.08 13.90 2.10
C GLU A 113 7.37 13.14 2.49
N GLY A 114 7.86 12.24 1.63
CA GLY A 114 9.08 11.45 1.88
C GLY A 114 9.22 10.18 1.03
N GLU A 115 10.36 9.49 1.13
CA GLU A 115 10.64 8.18 0.52
C GLU A 115 11.41 7.21 1.46
#